data_AF-A0A1F6TM54-F1
#
_entry.id   AF-A0A1F6TM54-F1
#
_cell.length_a   1.000
_cell.length_b   1.000
_cell.length_c   1.000
_cell.angle_alpha   90.00
_cell.angle_beta   90.00
_cell.angle_gamma   90.00
#
_symmetry.space_group_name_H-M   'P 1'
#
loop_
_entity.id
_entity.type
_entity.pdbx_description
1 polymer ?
#
loop_
_entity_poly.entity_id
_entity_poly.type
_entity_poly.pdbx_seq_one_letter_code
_entity_poly.pdbx_strand_id
1 'polypeptide(L)'
;MENSMDEEKVSARRFELATAPVARTRLDVFRDGIKKFQKKHSEVLGATVYGSMVKGEKAKATSDVDAFLYIDADVITDKNKLQNQRLLENEYRSELLRDLGISEAEAHGLYKDLIPKILSDEVLDKNIEANIEYENALGKMDSEEPTPPTDNFEIAGMFHARVGAGIEKYRKSFLEKLMMLPDRKMAEAIWMGIYAQIETLEAGDKKRKVPATLEEALQTYHPELYKSIIQQKDNQVIEKLKNRIGLIY
;
A
#
# COMPACT_ATOMS: atom_id res chain seq x y z
N MET A 1 27.22 23.06 -32.53
CA MET A 1 26.93 21.71 -31.99
C MET A 1 27.45 21.68 -30.57
N GLU A 2 26.76 20.92 -29.71
CA GLU A 2 27.05 20.68 -28.28
C GLU A 2 26.64 21.78 -27.30
N ASN A 3 25.39 21.70 -26.83
CA ASN A 3 25.10 21.40 -25.41
C ASN A 3 23.59 21.52 -25.15
N SER A 4 22.90 20.37 -25.01
CA SER A 4 21.77 20.17 -24.10
C SER A 4 21.22 18.74 -24.26
N MET A 5 22.05 17.73 -23.98
CA MET A 5 21.59 16.33 -23.81
C MET A 5 21.67 15.90 -22.34
N ASP A 6 21.31 16.80 -21.41
CA ASP A 6 21.37 16.53 -19.97
C ASP A 6 20.02 16.74 -19.24
N GLU A 7 18.88 16.67 -19.94
CA GLU A 7 17.56 16.90 -19.33
C GLU A 7 16.72 15.64 -19.00
N GLU A 8 17.17 14.42 -19.25
CA GLU A 8 16.38 13.23 -18.86
C GLU A 8 17.16 12.23 -17.99
N LYS A 9 17.58 12.66 -16.81
CA LYS A 9 17.51 11.77 -15.64
C LYS A 9 16.17 11.98 -14.93
N VAL A 10 15.09 11.59 -15.60
CA VAL A 10 13.79 11.40 -14.95
C VAL A 10 14.01 10.37 -13.83
N SER A 11 13.98 10.84 -12.59
CA SER A 11 14.17 10.09 -11.34
C SER A 11 13.66 8.65 -11.46
N ALA A 12 14.53 7.66 -11.22
CA ALA A 12 14.26 6.21 -11.26
C ALA A 12 13.13 5.71 -10.33
N ARG A 13 12.38 6.60 -9.67
CA ARG A 13 11.45 6.29 -8.59
C ARG A 13 10.01 6.63 -9.00
N ARG A 14 9.05 5.79 -8.60
CA ARG A 14 7.60 6.01 -8.83
C ARG A 14 7.09 7.31 -8.21
N PHE A 15 7.73 7.75 -7.13
CA PHE A 15 7.38 8.96 -6.40
C PHE A 15 8.52 9.98 -6.48
N GLU A 16 8.16 11.24 -6.71
CA GLU A 16 9.05 12.39 -6.65
C GLU A 16 8.66 13.21 -5.42
N LEU A 17 9.58 13.41 -4.49
CA LEU A 17 9.26 14.16 -3.27
C LEU A 17 9.12 15.66 -3.58
N ALA A 18 8.27 16.35 -2.82
CA ALA A 18 8.07 17.79 -2.91
C ALA A 18 9.38 18.58 -3.04
N THR A 19 9.43 19.49 -4.03
CA THR A 19 10.62 20.34 -4.29
C THR A 19 10.51 21.73 -3.65
N ALA A 20 9.29 22.24 -3.43
CA ALA A 20 9.08 23.51 -2.75
C ALA A 20 9.60 23.44 -1.29
N PRO A 21 10.46 24.37 -0.83
CA PRO A 21 11.14 24.26 0.47
C PRO A 21 10.20 24.06 1.68
N VAL A 22 9.07 24.77 1.70
CA VAL A 22 8.08 24.67 2.79
C VAL A 22 7.38 23.30 2.78
N ALA A 23 6.94 22.84 1.62
CA ALA A 23 6.32 21.52 1.47
C ALA A 23 7.31 20.40 1.80
N ARG A 24 8.56 20.57 1.35
CA ARG A 24 9.65 19.63 1.63
C ARG A 24 9.93 19.52 3.13
N THR A 25 10.05 20.65 3.80
CA THR A 25 10.25 20.71 5.26
C THR A 25 9.10 20.03 5.99
N ARG A 26 7.85 20.26 5.58
CA ARG A 26 6.66 19.60 6.15
C ARG A 26 6.74 18.08 6.00
N LEU A 27 7.09 17.59 4.81
CA LEU A 27 7.24 16.16 4.56
C LEU A 27 8.40 15.54 5.36
N ASP A 28 9.52 16.25 5.52
CA ASP A 28 10.65 15.79 6.34
C ASP A 28 10.29 15.75 7.83
N VAL A 29 9.55 16.76 8.33
CA VAL A 29 8.99 16.77 9.70
C VAL A 29 8.04 15.60 9.93
N PHE A 30 7.13 15.34 8.99
CA PHE A 30 6.23 14.20 9.05
C PHE A 30 7.01 12.88 9.11
N ARG A 31 7.98 12.69 8.21
CA ARG A 31 8.83 11.49 8.18
C ARG A 31 9.54 11.25 9.52
N ASP A 32 10.14 12.30 10.08
CA ASP A 32 10.90 12.19 11.31
C ASP A 32 9.97 12.03 12.53
N GLY A 33 8.77 12.62 12.48
CA GLY A 33 7.69 12.37 13.42
C GLY A 33 7.24 10.92 13.44
N ILE A 34 6.96 10.32 12.28
CA ILE A 34 6.63 8.88 12.18
C ILE A 34 7.75 8.03 12.80
N LYS A 35 9.01 8.29 12.47
CA LYS A 35 10.13 7.52 13.05
C LYS A 35 10.22 7.62 14.57
N LYS A 36 9.90 8.79 15.15
CA LYS A 36 9.85 8.95 16.61
C LYS A 36 8.64 8.23 17.19
N PHE A 37 7.49 8.34 16.53
CA PHE A 37 6.25 7.71 16.92
C PHE A 37 6.37 6.18 16.96
N GLN A 38 7.03 5.58 15.97
CA GLN A 38 7.33 4.14 15.95
C GLN A 38 8.23 3.67 17.10
N LYS A 39 9.10 4.55 17.64
CA LYS A 39 9.93 4.20 18.82
C LYS A 39 9.11 4.19 20.10
N LYS A 40 8.01 4.94 20.14
CA LYS A 40 7.10 5.05 21.29
C LYS A 40 6.01 3.97 21.25
N HIS A 41 5.56 3.64 20.03
CA HIS A 41 4.50 2.67 19.74
C HIS A 41 5.04 1.63 18.76
N SER A 42 5.52 0.50 19.30
CA SER A 42 6.16 -0.57 18.52
C SER A 42 5.23 -1.23 17.50
N GLU A 43 3.92 -1.14 17.74
CA GLU A 43 2.83 -1.60 16.87
C GLU A 43 2.63 -0.70 15.65
N VAL A 44 3.19 0.52 15.62
CA VAL A 44 3.09 1.39 14.44
C VAL A 44 4.05 0.90 13.35
N LEU A 45 3.49 0.45 12.24
CA LEU A 45 4.22 -0.08 11.08
C LEU A 45 4.92 1.02 10.26
N GLY A 46 4.35 2.22 10.31
CA GLY A 46 4.80 3.39 9.56
C GLY A 46 3.63 4.09 8.90
N ALA A 47 3.90 4.81 7.82
CA ALA A 47 2.88 5.48 7.04
C ALA A 47 3.12 5.34 5.53
N THR A 48 2.09 5.56 4.73
CA THR A 48 2.25 5.89 3.30
C THR A 48 1.72 7.30 3.05
N VAL A 49 2.41 8.03 2.17
CA VAL A 49 2.04 9.39 1.74
C VAL A 49 1.53 9.31 0.32
N TYR A 50 0.45 10.03 0.04
CA TYR A 50 -0.13 10.17 -1.29
C TYR A 50 -0.39 11.67 -1.60
N GLY A 51 -1.12 11.94 -2.67
CA GLY A 51 -1.48 13.31 -3.02
C GLY A 51 -0.29 14.12 -3.54
N SER A 52 -0.31 15.44 -3.30
CA SER A 52 0.63 16.37 -3.94
C SER A 52 2.07 16.23 -3.45
N MET A 53 2.28 15.79 -2.20
CA MET A 53 3.59 15.69 -1.55
C MET A 53 4.57 14.70 -2.20
N VAL A 54 4.05 13.77 -3.01
CA VAL A 54 4.80 12.72 -3.70
C VAL A 54 4.79 12.88 -5.23
N LYS A 55 4.41 14.08 -5.69
CA LYS A 55 4.30 14.49 -7.11
C LYS A 55 5.27 15.63 -7.48
N GLY A 56 6.42 15.69 -6.83
CA GLY A 56 7.52 16.59 -7.15
C GLY A 56 7.14 18.07 -7.09
N GLU A 57 7.26 18.76 -8.24
CA GLU A 57 6.98 20.19 -8.38
C GLU A 57 5.51 20.57 -8.20
N LYS A 58 4.58 19.60 -8.23
CA LYS A 58 3.16 19.86 -7.97
C LYS A 58 2.86 20.19 -6.51
N ALA A 59 3.76 19.82 -5.59
CA ALA A 59 3.65 20.20 -4.20
C ALA A 59 3.95 21.70 -4.04
N LYS A 60 2.98 22.45 -3.53
CA LYS A 60 3.09 23.88 -3.25
C LYS A 60 3.34 24.12 -1.77
N ALA A 61 3.76 25.33 -1.39
CA ALA A 61 3.93 25.70 0.02
C ALA A 61 2.65 25.46 0.86
N THR A 62 1.48 25.60 0.22
CA THR A 62 0.14 25.38 0.78
C THR A 62 -0.33 23.93 0.75
N SER A 63 0.42 23.01 0.14
CA SER A 63 0.04 21.59 0.11
C SER A 63 0.05 20.99 1.51
N ASP A 64 -0.98 20.22 1.83
CA ASP A 64 -1.08 19.36 3.01
C ASP A 64 -0.37 18.01 2.80
N VAL A 65 -0.26 17.25 3.89
CA VAL A 65 0.22 15.87 3.89
C VAL A 65 -0.98 14.94 3.98
N ASP A 66 -1.26 14.25 2.87
CA ASP A 66 -2.22 13.16 2.81
C ASP A 66 -1.51 11.85 3.11
N ALA A 67 -1.95 11.12 4.13
CA ALA A 67 -1.24 9.93 4.56
C ALA A 67 -2.12 8.89 5.26
N PHE A 68 -1.78 7.62 5.03
CA PHE A 68 -2.27 6.53 5.86
C PHE A 68 -1.23 6.20 6.93
N LEU A 69 -1.65 6.13 8.19
CA LEU A 69 -0.83 5.64 9.31
C LEU A 69 -1.22 4.20 9.62
N TYR A 70 -0.28 3.26 9.60
CA TYR A 70 -0.61 1.84 9.77
C TYR A 70 -0.22 1.31 11.14
N ILE A 71 -1.17 0.61 11.77
CA ILE A 71 -1.04 -0.01 13.09
C ILE A 71 -1.18 -1.53 12.93
N ASP A 72 -0.24 -2.26 13.51
CA ASP A 72 -0.22 -3.73 13.53
C ASP A 72 -1.13 -4.26 14.65
N ALA A 73 -2.33 -4.72 14.29
CA ALA A 73 -3.24 -5.34 15.26
C ALA A 73 -2.77 -6.72 15.74
N ASP A 74 -1.92 -7.42 15.00
CA ASP A 74 -1.45 -8.76 15.39
C ASP A 74 -0.56 -8.71 16.65
N VAL A 75 0.05 -7.56 16.94
CA VAL A 75 0.94 -7.37 18.10
C VAL A 75 0.26 -6.63 19.26
N ILE A 76 -0.97 -6.16 19.08
CA ILE A 76 -1.74 -5.50 20.15
C ILE A 76 -2.34 -6.60 21.05
N THR A 77 -1.80 -6.71 22.27
CA THR A 77 -2.25 -7.71 23.25
C THR A 77 -3.52 -7.30 23.99
N ASP A 78 -3.82 -6.00 24.05
CA ASP A 78 -5.03 -5.48 24.68
C ASP A 78 -6.23 -5.58 23.73
N LYS A 79 -6.96 -6.69 23.84
CA LYS A 79 -8.16 -6.94 23.03
C LYS A 79 -9.26 -5.89 23.20
N ASN A 80 -9.29 -5.18 24.33
CA ASN A 80 -10.28 -4.11 24.52
C ASN A 80 -10.00 -2.91 23.60
N LYS A 81 -8.72 -2.64 23.28
CA LYS A 81 -8.35 -1.62 22.29
C LYS A 81 -8.84 -1.97 20.88
N LEU A 82 -8.84 -3.26 20.53
CA LEU A 82 -9.24 -3.73 19.21
C LEU A 82 -10.77 -3.78 19.02
N GLN A 83 -11.56 -3.79 20.10
CA GLN A 83 -13.03 -3.82 20.02
C GLN A 83 -13.62 -2.55 19.37
N ASN A 84 -12.92 -1.42 19.44
CA ASN A 84 -13.34 -0.18 18.82
C ASN A 84 -12.23 0.40 17.94
N GLN A 85 -12.09 -0.18 16.75
CA GLN A 85 -11.09 0.21 15.75
C GLN A 85 -11.09 1.72 15.48
N ARG A 86 -12.26 2.33 15.30
CA ARG A 86 -12.38 3.76 15.02
C ARG A 86 -11.88 4.64 16.19
N LEU A 87 -12.14 4.23 17.43
CA LEU A 87 -11.62 4.94 18.60
C LEU A 87 -10.09 4.84 18.62
N LEU A 88 -9.56 3.63 18.42
CA LEU A 88 -8.12 3.39 18.40
C LEU A 88 -7.42 4.20 17.30
N GLU A 89 -7.96 4.19 16.09
CA GLU A 89 -7.48 5.01 14.97
C GLU A 89 -7.45 6.50 15.34
N ASN A 90 -8.52 7.03 15.92
CA ASN A 90 -8.56 8.43 16.35
C ASN A 90 -7.52 8.75 17.45
N GLU A 91 -7.31 7.83 18.39
CA GLU A 91 -6.29 7.98 19.45
C GLU A 91 -4.89 8.09 18.84
N TYR A 92 -4.50 7.19 17.93
CA TYR A 92 -3.20 7.27 17.26
C TYR A 92 -3.06 8.53 16.40
N ARG A 93 -4.14 8.97 15.72
CA ARG A 93 -4.13 10.22 14.95
C ARG A 93 -3.80 11.42 15.85
N SER A 94 -4.59 11.61 16.91
CA SER A 94 -4.44 12.77 17.80
C SER A 94 -3.13 12.72 18.57
N GLU A 95 -2.64 11.53 18.93
CA GLU A 95 -1.33 11.40 19.55
C GLU A 95 -0.18 11.75 18.61
N LEU A 96 -0.21 11.29 17.36
CA LEU A 96 0.80 11.64 16.37
C LEU A 96 0.80 13.15 16.11
N LEU A 97 -0.37 13.78 15.97
CA LEU A 97 -0.47 15.24 15.80
C LEU A 97 0.14 15.98 16.99
N ARG A 98 -0.11 15.52 18.22
CA ARG A 98 0.51 16.08 19.42
C ARG A 98 2.03 15.94 19.41
N ASP A 99 2.56 14.77 19.04
CA ASP A 99 4.00 14.52 18.95
C ASP A 99 4.68 15.34 17.83
N LEU A 100 3.91 15.74 16.81
CA LEU A 100 4.33 16.68 15.76
C LEU A 100 4.20 18.15 16.17
N GLY A 101 3.59 18.45 17.33
CA GLY A 101 3.33 19.81 17.78
C GLY A 101 2.23 20.53 16.99
N ILE A 102 1.24 19.78 16.49
CA ILE A 102 0.17 20.28 15.62
C ILE A 102 -1.15 20.21 16.38
N SER A 103 -1.86 21.34 16.44
CA SER A 103 -3.22 21.38 16.98
C SER A 103 -4.25 20.82 16.00
N GLU A 104 -5.41 20.35 16.48
CA GLU A 104 -6.48 19.85 15.59
C GLU A 104 -6.97 20.94 14.60
N ALA A 105 -6.92 22.21 14.99
CA ALA A 105 -7.26 23.33 14.10
C ALA A 105 -6.26 23.46 12.93
N GLU A 106 -4.97 23.31 13.20
CA GLU A 106 -3.93 23.31 12.16
C GLU A 106 -3.97 22.03 11.31
N ALA A 107 -4.33 20.89 11.93
CA ALA A 107 -4.45 19.62 11.23
C ALA A 107 -5.46 19.70 10.08
N HIS A 108 -6.56 20.46 10.21
CA HIS A 108 -7.53 20.65 9.14
C HIS A 108 -6.94 21.26 7.85
N GLY A 109 -5.86 22.03 7.95
CA GLY A 109 -5.18 22.64 6.81
C GLY A 109 -3.90 21.94 6.35
N LEU A 110 -3.28 21.12 7.21
CA LEU A 110 -1.95 20.55 6.96
C LEU A 110 -1.92 19.02 6.93
N TYR A 111 -2.88 18.36 7.56
CA TYR A 111 -2.94 16.90 7.79
C TYR A 111 -4.39 16.42 7.83
N LYS A 112 -5.26 17.01 6.99
CA LYS A 112 -6.70 16.73 7.01
C LYS A 112 -6.96 15.25 6.76
N ASP A 113 -6.24 14.70 5.79
CA ASP A 113 -6.34 13.31 5.35
C ASP A 113 -5.21 12.45 5.93
N LEU A 114 -4.82 12.72 7.18
CA LEU A 114 -4.05 11.77 8.00
C LEU A 114 -5.00 10.74 8.59
N ILE A 115 -5.04 9.55 8.00
CA ILE A 115 -6.00 8.50 8.29
C ILE A 115 -5.29 7.28 8.88
N PRO A 116 -5.46 6.98 10.17
CA PRO A 116 -4.95 5.73 10.71
C PRO A 116 -5.75 4.54 10.21
N LYS A 117 -5.05 3.41 10.05
CA LYS A 117 -5.57 2.16 9.53
C LYS A 117 -4.97 1.00 10.29
N ILE A 118 -5.83 0.09 10.72
CA ILE A 118 -5.44 -1.14 11.39
C ILE A 118 -5.20 -2.22 10.34
N LEU A 119 -4.03 -2.86 10.42
CA LEU A 119 -3.68 -4.04 9.62
C LEU A 119 -3.51 -5.25 10.53
N SER A 120 -4.02 -6.38 10.05
CA SER A 120 -3.80 -7.72 10.60
C SER A 120 -3.92 -8.71 9.46
N ASP A 121 -3.42 -9.93 9.66
CA ASP A 121 -3.65 -10.99 8.66
C ASP A 121 -5.15 -11.26 8.45
N GLU A 122 -5.97 -11.13 9.51
CA GLU A 122 -7.44 -11.25 9.45
C GLU A 122 -8.08 -10.15 8.58
N VAL A 123 -7.60 -8.90 8.68
CA VAL A 123 -8.06 -7.81 7.81
C VAL A 123 -7.73 -8.10 6.34
N LEU A 124 -6.53 -8.63 6.06
CA LEU A 124 -6.18 -9.03 4.70
C LEU A 124 -7.09 -10.16 4.19
N ASP A 125 -7.36 -11.18 5.01
CA ASP A 125 -8.23 -12.30 4.62
C ASP A 125 -9.64 -11.83 4.33
N LYS A 126 -10.24 -11.03 5.23
CA LYS A 126 -11.58 -10.46 5.03
C LYS A 126 -11.66 -9.62 3.77
N ASN A 127 -10.64 -8.81 3.49
CA ASN A 127 -10.61 -8.01 2.27
C ASN A 127 -10.57 -8.90 1.02
N ILE A 128 -9.73 -9.94 1.01
CA ILE A 128 -9.64 -10.89 -0.11
C ILE A 128 -10.97 -11.63 -0.30
N GLU A 129 -11.56 -12.15 0.78
CA GLU A 129 -12.85 -12.85 0.77
C GLU A 129 -13.97 -11.94 0.24
N ALA A 130 -14.05 -10.69 0.71
CA ALA A 130 -15.04 -9.73 0.23
C ALA A 130 -14.89 -9.42 -1.27
N ASN A 131 -13.67 -9.34 -1.79
CA ASN A 131 -13.47 -9.18 -3.24
C ASN A 131 -13.86 -10.46 -4.02
N ILE A 132 -13.59 -11.66 -3.48
CA ILE A 132 -14.03 -12.91 -4.09
C ILE A 132 -15.57 -12.95 -4.18
N GLU A 133 -16.27 -12.55 -3.12
CA GLU A 133 -17.73 -12.47 -3.11
C GLU A 133 -18.25 -11.46 -4.14
N TYR A 134 -17.62 -10.29 -4.21
CA TYR A 134 -17.94 -9.24 -5.17
C TYR A 134 -17.80 -9.70 -6.64
N GLU A 135 -16.65 -10.29 -7.00
CA GLU A 135 -16.39 -10.79 -8.36
C GLU A 135 -17.32 -11.95 -8.74
N ASN A 136 -17.63 -12.84 -7.79
CA ASN A 136 -18.60 -13.91 -8.00
C ASN A 136 -20.03 -13.37 -8.21
N ALA A 137 -20.40 -12.25 -7.58
CA ALA A 137 -21.68 -11.60 -7.78
C ALA A 137 -21.76 -10.93 -9.16
N LEU A 138 -20.69 -10.25 -9.60
CA LEU A 138 -20.58 -9.67 -10.95
C LEU A 138 -20.78 -10.71 -12.06
N GLY A 139 -20.27 -11.93 -11.86
CA GLY A 139 -20.42 -13.03 -12.83
C GLY A 139 -21.84 -13.62 -12.94
N LYS A 140 -22.77 -13.26 -12.05
CA LYS A 140 -24.12 -13.84 -11.95
C LYS A 140 -25.26 -12.87 -12.28
N MET A 141 -24.95 -11.70 -12.83
CA MET A 141 -25.91 -10.59 -12.86
C MET A 141 -27.00 -10.69 -13.92
N ASP A 142 -28.25 -10.55 -13.44
CA ASP A 142 -29.44 -10.24 -14.24
C ASP A 142 -30.11 -8.90 -13.87
N SER A 143 -29.76 -8.18 -12.77
CA SER A 143 -30.44 -6.87 -12.50
C SER A 143 -29.86 -5.84 -11.50
N GLU A 144 -29.01 -6.17 -10.51
CA GLU A 144 -28.44 -5.13 -9.60
C GLU A 144 -26.93 -5.29 -9.47
N GLU A 145 -26.14 -4.24 -9.75
CA GLU A 145 -24.67 -4.22 -9.59
C GLU A 145 -24.27 -4.38 -8.11
N PRO A 146 -23.27 -5.22 -7.78
CA PRO A 146 -22.90 -5.45 -6.40
C PRO A 146 -22.09 -4.24 -5.93
N THR A 147 -22.08 -3.98 -4.63
CA THR A 147 -21.27 -2.89 -4.09
C THR A 147 -19.82 -3.38 -3.91
N PRO A 148 -18.81 -2.66 -4.41
CA PRO A 148 -17.42 -3.04 -4.21
C PRO A 148 -17.04 -2.94 -2.72
N PRO A 149 -16.07 -3.76 -2.24
CA PRO A 149 -15.61 -3.69 -0.86
C PRO A 149 -15.06 -2.31 -0.49
N THR A 150 -15.52 -1.76 0.63
CA THR A 150 -15.09 -0.44 1.14
C THR A 150 -13.62 -0.43 1.56
N ASP A 151 -13.09 -1.58 1.98
CA ASP A 151 -11.78 -1.70 2.61
C ASP A 151 -10.65 -1.74 1.56
N ASN A 152 -10.99 -1.82 0.26
CA ASN A 152 -10.02 -1.76 -0.83
C ASN A 152 -9.19 -0.48 -0.82
N PHE A 153 -9.75 0.62 -0.31
CA PHE A 153 -9.04 1.87 -0.13
C PHE A 153 -7.87 1.75 0.85
N GLU A 154 -8.05 0.96 1.91
CA GLU A 154 -7.07 0.77 2.99
C GLU A 154 -5.91 -0.11 2.51
N ILE A 155 -6.23 -1.18 1.78
CA ILE A 155 -5.24 -2.09 1.18
C ILE A 155 -4.49 -1.40 0.05
N ALA A 156 -5.17 -0.65 -0.82
CA ALA A 156 -4.54 0.15 -1.87
C ALA A 156 -3.56 1.18 -1.28
N GLY A 157 -3.95 1.80 -0.17
CA GLY A 157 -3.13 2.74 0.59
C GLY A 157 -1.73 2.19 0.89
N MET A 158 -1.61 0.88 1.15
CA MET A 158 -0.33 0.26 1.48
C MET A 158 0.67 0.42 0.35
N PHE A 159 0.27 0.53 -0.91
CA PHE A 159 1.17 0.53 -2.08
C PHE A 159 1.65 1.94 -2.52
N HIS A 160 1.40 2.97 -1.70
CA HIS A 160 1.90 4.34 -1.93
C HIS A 160 3.32 4.59 -1.36
N ALA A 161 3.74 5.87 -1.35
CA ALA A 161 5.08 6.29 -0.94
C ALA A 161 5.30 6.06 0.56
N ARG A 162 6.11 5.06 0.85
CA ARG A 162 6.40 4.57 2.20
C ARG A 162 7.24 5.53 3.05
N VAL A 163 6.85 5.66 4.32
CA VAL A 163 7.60 6.23 5.44
C VAL A 163 7.69 5.17 6.55
N GLY A 164 8.91 4.71 6.88
CA GLY A 164 9.11 3.55 7.76
C GLY A 164 9.25 2.25 6.95
N ALA A 165 9.29 1.09 7.60
CA ALA A 165 9.53 -0.20 6.93
C ALA A 165 8.55 -1.32 7.29
N GLY A 166 7.69 -1.16 8.32
CA GLY A 166 6.84 -2.24 8.84
C GLY A 166 5.76 -2.70 7.86
N ILE A 167 5.28 -1.84 6.98
CA ILE A 167 4.20 -2.12 6.02
C ILE A 167 4.58 -3.26 5.03
N GLU A 168 5.87 -3.50 4.80
CA GLU A 168 6.34 -4.52 3.87
C GLU A 168 5.89 -5.93 4.25
N LYS A 169 5.73 -6.23 5.55
CA LYS A 169 5.14 -7.48 6.04
C LYS A 169 3.78 -7.74 5.40
N TYR A 170 2.92 -6.72 5.40
CA TYR A 170 1.53 -6.85 4.97
C TYR A 170 1.37 -6.76 3.47
N ARG A 171 2.18 -5.94 2.77
CA ARG A 171 2.26 -6.00 1.30
C ARG A 171 2.65 -7.39 0.84
N LYS A 172 3.66 -7.99 1.48
CA LYS A 172 4.12 -9.33 1.16
C LYS A 172 3.01 -10.35 1.42
N SER A 173 2.44 -10.37 2.62
CA SER A 173 1.35 -11.28 3.01
C SER A 173 0.17 -11.19 2.03
N PHE A 174 -0.26 -9.97 1.68
CA PHE A 174 -1.36 -9.76 0.72
C PHE A 174 -1.05 -10.34 -0.66
N LEU A 175 0.11 -10.01 -1.25
CA LEU A 175 0.47 -10.54 -2.56
C LEU A 175 0.69 -12.07 -2.53
N GLU A 176 1.25 -12.62 -1.45
CA GLU A 176 1.36 -14.08 -1.25
C GLU A 176 -0.01 -14.75 -1.23
N LYS A 177 -0.96 -14.22 -0.45
CA LYS A 177 -2.32 -14.75 -0.36
C LYS A 177 -3.01 -14.73 -1.74
N LEU A 178 -2.89 -13.65 -2.50
CA LEU A 178 -3.40 -13.60 -3.88
C LEU A 178 -2.75 -14.64 -4.79
N MET A 179 -1.44 -14.88 -4.66
CA MET A 179 -0.74 -15.90 -5.44
C MET A 179 -1.15 -17.33 -5.09
N MET A 180 -1.61 -17.56 -3.86
CA MET A 180 -2.06 -18.87 -3.39
C MET A 180 -3.52 -19.17 -3.74
N LEU A 181 -4.27 -18.18 -4.25
CA LEU A 181 -5.63 -18.43 -4.74
C LEU A 181 -5.62 -19.46 -5.87
N PRO A 182 -6.53 -20.44 -5.85
CA PRO A 182 -6.60 -21.48 -6.88
C PRO A 182 -7.02 -20.92 -8.24
N ASP A 183 -7.83 -19.86 -8.25
CA ASP A 183 -8.25 -19.17 -9.46
C ASP A 183 -7.36 -17.96 -9.73
N ARG A 184 -6.51 -18.08 -10.76
CA ARG A 184 -5.62 -16.99 -11.17
C ARG A 184 -6.36 -15.77 -11.71
N LYS A 185 -7.50 -15.95 -12.38
CA LYS A 185 -8.28 -14.82 -12.91
C LYS A 185 -8.89 -14.03 -11.77
N MET A 186 -9.39 -14.72 -10.76
CA MET A 186 -9.86 -14.09 -9.51
C MET A 186 -8.74 -13.27 -8.86
N ALA A 187 -7.54 -13.86 -8.69
CA ALA A 187 -6.40 -13.14 -8.11
C ALA A 187 -6.02 -11.86 -8.88
N GLU A 188 -6.02 -11.91 -10.21
CA GLU A 188 -5.77 -10.73 -11.04
C GLU A 188 -6.90 -9.70 -10.94
N ALA A 189 -8.17 -10.12 -10.86
CA ALA A 189 -9.30 -9.22 -10.69
C ALA A 189 -9.23 -8.44 -9.37
N ILE A 190 -8.89 -9.13 -8.26
CA ILE A 190 -8.68 -8.48 -6.96
C ILE A 190 -7.53 -7.46 -7.06
N TRP A 191 -6.41 -7.83 -7.68
CA TRP A 191 -5.31 -6.88 -7.90
C TRP A 191 -5.74 -5.69 -8.76
N MET A 192 -6.54 -5.89 -9.79
CA MET A 192 -7.07 -4.81 -10.64
C MET A 192 -7.96 -3.84 -9.86
N GLY A 193 -8.76 -4.33 -8.91
CA GLY A 193 -9.52 -3.49 -7.99
C GLY A 193 -8.61 -2.60 -7.14
N ILE A 194 -7.52 -3.16 -6.61
CA ILE A 194 -6.49 -2.41 -5.85
C ILE A 194 -5.78 -1.40 -6.75
N TYR A 195 -5.34 -1.82 -7.93
CA TYR A 195 -4.69 -0.98 -8.94
C TYR A 195 -5.53 0.26 -9.28
N ALA A 196 -6.84 0.09 -9.52
CA ALA A 196 -7.73 1.20 -9.87
C ALA A 196 -7.82 2.25 -8.76
N GLN A 197 -7.82 1.82 -7.49
CA GLN A 197 -7.80 2.73 -6.34
C GLN A 197 -6.48 3.49 -6.22
N ILE A 198 -5.36 2.79 -6.42
CA ILE A 198 -4.04 3.39 -6.42
C ILE A 198 -3.93 4.46 -7.53
N GLU A 199 -4.39 4.14 -8.75
CA GLU A 199 -4.39 5.08 -9.87
C GLU A 199 -5.24 6.31 -9.57
N THR A 200 -6.38 6.15 -8.91
CA THR A 200 -7.24 7.27 -8.51
C THR A 200 -6.52 8.24 -7.57
N LEU A 201 -5.80 7.71 -6.58
CA LEU A 201 -5.03 8.53 -5.62
C LEU A 201 -3.78 9.17 -6.27
N GLU A 202 -3.20 8.51 -7.27
CA GLU A 202 -2.03 9.00 -8.01
C GLU A 202 -2.37 9.85 -9.24
N ALA A 203 -3.66 10.02 -9.54
CA ALA A 203 -4.14 10.72 -10.72
C ALA A 203 -3.46 12.09 -10.90
N GLY A 204 -3.12 12.39 -12.16
CA GLY A 204 -2.48 13.65 -12.56
C GLY A 204 -0.95 13.60 -12.70
N ASP A 205 -0.27 12.50 -12.35
CA ASP A 205 1.16 12.30 -12.67
C ASP A 205 1.40 10.98 -13.42
N LYS A 206 1.59 11.04 -14.74
CA LYS A 206 1.74 9.85 -15.60
C LYS A 206 3.19 9.38 -15.74
N LYS A 207 4.15 9.94 -14.99
CA LYS A 207 5.58 9.74 -15.23
C LYS A 207 6.05 8.30 -14.97
N ARG A 208 5.36 7.51 -14.15
CA ARG A 208 5.71 6.11 -13.81
C ARG A 208 4.43 5.28 -13.58
N LYS A 209 4.36 4.07 -14.13
CA LYS A 209 3.15 3.22 -14.06
C LYS A 209 3.05 2.47 -12.73
N VAL A 210 1.86 2.46 -12.15
CA VAL A 210 1.46 1.48 -11.13
C VAL A 210 1.56 0.08 -11.76
N PRO A 211 2.04 -0.95 -11.04
CA PRO A 211 2.06 -2.31 -11.58
C PRO A 211 0.66 -2.77 -11.98
N ALA A 212 0.43 -3.01 -13.27
CA ALA A 212 -0.90 -3.27 -13.82
C ALA A 212 -1.35 -4.72 -13.61
N THR A 213 -0.41 -5.63 -13.33
CA THR A 213 -0.70 -7.04 -13.05
C THR A 213 -0.16 -7.45 -11.70
N LEU A 214 -0.72 -8.53 -11.13
CA LEU A 214 -0.24 -9.09 -9.87
C LEU A 214 1.22 -9.57 -9.99
N GLU A 215 1.63 -10.03 -11.17
CA GLU A 215 3.02 -10.37 -11.46
C GLU A 215 3.94 -9.14 -11.41
N GLU A 216 3.58 -8.05 -12.09
CA GLU A 216 4.35 -6.80 -12.03
C GLU A 216 4.41 -6.25 -10.60
N ALA A 217 3.33 -6.41 -9.82
CA ALA A 217 3.27 -5.99 -8.42
C ALA A 217 4.31 -6.75 -7.59
N LEU A 218 4.38 -8.07 -7.75
CA LEU A 218 5.40 -8.90 -7.08
C LEU A 218 6.81 -8.51 -7.48
N GLN A 219 7.08 -8.33 -8.78
CA GLN A 219 8.39 -7.89 -9.26
C GLN A 219 8.79 -6.53 -8.68
N THR A 220 7.81 -5.62 -8.53
CA THR A 220 8.04 -4.24 -8.07
C THR A 220 8.24 -4.17 -6.56
N TYR A 221 7.37 -4.81 -5.78
CA TYR A 221 7.35 -4.66 -4.32
C TYR A 221 8.13 -5.76 -3.59
N HIS A 222 8.13 -6.99 -4.11
CA HIS A 222 8.76 -8.16 -3.47
C HIS A 222 9.49 -9.06 -4.49
N PRO A 223 10.58 -8.58 -5.13
CA PRO A 223 11.28 -9.32 -6.17
C PRO A 223 11.85 -10.67 -5.71
N GLU A 224 12.22 -10.79 -4.43
CA GLU A 224 12.69 -12.06 -3.86
C GLU A 224 11.56 -13.10 -3.74
N LEU A 225 10.35 -12.65 -3.39
CA LEU A 225 9.18 -13.51 -3.38
C LEU A 225 8.86 -13.99 -4.80
N TYR A 226 8.86 -13.07 -5.77
CA TYR A 226 8.64 -13.41 -7.18
C TYR A 226 9.61 -14.51 -7.65
N LYS A 227 10.92 -14.33 -7.42
CA LYS A 227 11.94 -15.35 -7.75
C LYS A 227 11.65 -16.69 -7.09
N SER A 228 11.29 -16.70 -5.81
CA SER A 228 11.00 -17.94 -5.07
C SER A 228 9.79 -18.70 -5.65
N ILE A 229 8.73 -17.98 -6.05
CA ILE A 229 7.53 -18.58 -6.63
C ILE A 229 7.83 -19.16 -8.01
N ILE A 230 8.58 -18.44 -8.85
CA ILE A 230 8.99 -18.94 -10.17
C ILE A 230 9.86 -20.19 -10.02
N GLN A 231 10.85 -20.16 -9.11
CA GLN A 231 11.71 -21.31 -8.86
C GLN A 231 10.93 -22.55 -8.36
N GLN A 232 9.92 -22.35 -7.51
CA GLN A 232 9.03 -23.44 -7.08
C GLN A 232 8.22 -24.01 -8.25
N LYS A 233 7.69 -23.15 -9.13
CA LYS A 233 6.96 -23.59 -10.34
C LYS A 233 7.87 -24.41 -11.26
N ASP A 234 9.10 -23.93 -11.49
CA ASP A 234 10.08 -24.63 -12.32
C ASP A 234 10.42 -26.01 -11.72
N ASN A 235 10.62 -26.08 -10.40
CA ASN A 235 10.86 -27.35 -9.71
C ASN A 235 9.68 -28.31 -9.85
N GLN A 236 8.43 -27.83 -9.73
CA GLN A 236 7.24 -28.67 -9.94
C GLN A 236 7.12 -29.17 -11.40
N VAL A 237 7.47 -28.34 -12.38
CA VAL A 237 7.50 -28.74 -13.80
C VAL A 237 8.57 -29.80 -14.04
N ILE A 238 9.78 -29.61 -13.48
CA ILE A 238 10.87 -30.59 -13.55
C ILE A 238 10.44 -31.92 -12.93
N GLU A 239 9.82 -31.93 -11.75
CA GLU A 239 9.32 -33.17 -11.12
C GLU A 239 8.22 -33.85 -11.96
N LYS A 240 7.30 -33.09 -12.55
CA LYS A 240 6.31 -33.65 -13.49
C LYS A 240 6.98 -34.28 -14.72
N LEU A 241 8.04 -33.68 -15.24
CA LEU A 241 8.80 -34.22 -16.37
C LEU A 241 9.57 -35.49 -15.98
N LYS A 242 10.22 -35.52 -14.82
CA LYS A 242 10.90 -36.73 -14.30
C LYS A 242 9.92 -37.90 -14.17
N ASN A 243 8.74 -37.65 -13.59
CA ASN A 243 7.68 -38.65 -13.45
C ASN A 243 7.17 -39.15 -14.82
N ARG A 244 7.09 -38.29 -15.84
CA ARG A 244 6.68 -38.69 -17.21
C ARG A 244 7.76 -39.47 -17.97
N ILE A 245 9.04 -39.20 -17.69
CA ILE A 245 10.17 -39.84 -18.38
C ILE A 245 10.60 -41.14 -17.66
N GLY A 246 9.97 -41.48 -16.52
CA GLY A 246 10.31 -42.69 -15.75
C GLY A 246 11.67 -42.61 -15.07
N LEU A 247 12.22 -41.40 -14.90
CA LEU A 247 13.43 -41.16 -14.12
C LEU A 247 13.05 -41.16 -12.63
N ILE A 248 12.79 -42.35 -12.11
CA ILE A 248 12.77 -42.64 -10.68
C ILE A 248 14.25 -42.85 -10.29
N TYR A 249 14.78 -42.00 -9.41
CA TYR A 249 16.02 -42.31 -8.69
C TYR A 249 15.76 -43.40 -7.67
#